data_AF-A4NZR6-F1
#
_entry.id   AF-A4NZR6-F1
#
_cell.length_a   1.000
_cell.length_b   1.000
_cell.length_c   1.000
_cell.angle_alpha   90.00
_cell.angle_beta   90.00
_cell.angle_gamma   90.00
#
_symmetry.space_group_name_H-M   'P 1'
#
loop_
_entity.id
_entity.type
_entity.pdbx_description
1 polymer ?
#
loop_
_entity_poly.entity_id
_entity_poly.type
_entity_poly.pdbx_seq_one_letter_code
_entity_poly.pdbx_strand_id
1 'polypeptide(L)' 'MGLKTEGAYQEIYVDTPGLHIEEKRAINRLMNRAASSAIGDVDLIIFVVDGTHWNADDEMVLKQITQCKSTRCACYQQSR' A
#
# COMPACT_ATOMS: atom_id res chain seq x y z
N MET A 1 7.51 1.94 -10.25
CA MET A 1 7.59 0.48 -10.49
C MET A 1 9.06 0.08 -10.49
N GLY A 2 9.46 -0.87 -9.64
CA GLY A 2 10.81 -1.43 -9.56
C GLY A 2 10.82 -2.89 -9.98
N LEU A 3 11.96 -3.39 -10.48
CA LEU A 3 12.14 -4.77 -10.90
C LEU A 3 13.41 -5.32 -10.26
N LYS A 4 13.32 -6.48 -9.63
CA LYS A 4 14.48 -7.21 -9.10
C LYS A 4 14.39 -8.66 -9.56
N THR A 5 15.41 -9.13 -10.25
CA THR A 5 15.48 -10.52 -10.72
C THR A 5 16.70 -11.19 -10.11
N GLU A 6 16.50 -12.35 -9.50
CA GLU A 6 17.56 -13.15 -8.89
C GLU A 6 17.32 -14.64 -9.20
N GLY A 7 18.23 -15.22 -10.00
CA GLY A 7 18.08 -16.59 -10.48
C GLY A 7 16.77 -16.80 -11.26
N ALA A 8 15.91 -17.69 -10.75
CA ALA A 8 14.60 -18.01 -11.34
C ALA A 8 13.45 -17.14 -10.80
N TYR A 9 13.74 -16.16 -9.94
CA TYR A 9 12.73 -15.33 -9.28
C TYR A 9 12.76 -13.91 -9.83
N GLN A 10 11.57 -13.35 -10.06
CA GLN A 10 11.38 -11.96 -10.47
C GLN A 10 10.37 -11.31 -9.54
N GLU A 11 10.81 -10.27 -8.85
CA GLU A 11 10.01 -9.43 -7.97
C GLU A 11 9.69 -8.12 -8.68
N ILE A 12 8.41 -7.77 -8.67
CA ILE A 12 7.90 -6.53 -9.27
C ILE A 12 7.37 -5.65 -8.14
N TYR A 13 8.06 -4.53 -7.90
CA TYR A 13 7.70 -3.58 -6.88
C TYR A 13 6.74 -2.53 -7.46
N VAL A 14 5.50 -2.55 -7.00
CA VAL A 14 4.49 -1.55 -7.34
C VAL A 14 4.53 -0.44 -6.29
N ASP A 15 4.81 0.78 -6.74
CA ASP A 15 4.76 1.96 -5.88
C ASP A 15 3.36 2.54 -5.95
N THR A 16 2.67 2.60 -4.82
CA THR A 16 1.32 3.17 -4.72
C THR A 16 1.41 4.57 -4.11
N PRO A 17 0.77 5.59 -4.71
CA PRO A 17 0.61 6.88 -4.05
C PRO A 17 0.03 6.72 -2.64
N GLY A 18 0.42 7.61 -1.72
CA GLY A 18 -0.12 7.62 -0.36
C GLY A 18 -1.65 7.74 -0.37
N LEU A 19 -2.31 6.81 0.33
CA LEU A 19 -3.76 6.81 0.48
C LEU A 19 -4.13 7.81 1.58
N HIS A 20 -4.90 8.84 1.21
CA HIS A 20 -5.36 9.87 2.15
C HIS A 20 -6.88 9.97 2.15
N ILE A 21 -7.46 10.16 3.34
CA ILE A 21 -8.91 10.30 3.54
C ILE A 21 -9.44 11.61 2.93
N GLU A 22 -8.72 12.72 3.10
CA GLU A 22 -9.15 14.02 2.58
C GLU A 22 -8.55 14.33 1.21
N GLU A 23 -9.40 14.39 0.19
CA GLU A 23 -8.98 14.71 -1.17
C GLU A 23 -9.80 15.84 -1.79
N LYS A 24 -9.32 17.07 -1.60
CA LYS A 24 -9.96 18.30 -2.07
C LYS A 24 -9.92 18.47 -3.60
N ARG A 25 -9.10 17.69 -4.32
CA ARG A 25 -8.89 17.81 -5.77
C ARG A 25 -9.29 16.54 -6.50
N ALA A 26 -9.90 16.67 -7.68
CA ALA A 26 -10.32 15.53 -8.50
C ALA A 26 -9.17 14.59 -8.90
N ILE A 27 -7.96 15.13 -9.04
CA ILE A 27 -6.74 14.36 -9.33
C ILE A 27 -6.42 13.37 -8.22
N ASN A 28 -6.62 13.76 -6.96
CA ASN A 28 -6.33 12.93 -5.81
C ASN A 28 -7.30 11.72 -5.81
N ARG A 29 -8.59 11.93 -6.12
CA ARG A 29 -9.56 10.82 -6.23
C ARG A 29 -9.17 9.76 -7.27
N LEU A 30 -8.56 10.19 -8.36
CA LEU A 30 -8.02 9.29 -9.38
C LEU A 30 -6.82 8.50 -8.85
N MET A 31 -5.94 9.15 -8.07
CA MET A 31 -4.80 8.49 -7.42
C MET A 31 -5.25 7.44 -6.41
N ASN A 32 -6.24 7.76 -5.56
CA ASN A 32 -6.83 6.79 -4.62
C ASN A 32 -7.41 5.58 -5.34
N ARG A 33 -8.10 5.76 -6.47
CA ARG A 33 -8.61 4.63 -7.26
C ARG A 33 -7.48 3.74 -7.80
N ALA A 34 -6.39 4.34 -8.27
CA ALA A 34 -5.23 3.60 -8.77
C ALA A 34 -4.53 2.83 -7.64
N ALA A 35 -4.35 3.45 -6.47
CA ALA A 35 -3.75 2.83 -5.30
C ALA A 35 -4.62 1.67 -4.75
N SER A 36 -5.94 1.85 -4.64
CA SER A 36 -6.85 0.78 -4.21
C SER A 36 -6.91 -0.38 -5.22
N SER A 37 -6.78 -0.12 -6.52
CA SER A 37 -6.69 -1.20 -7.53
C SER A 37 -5.41 -2.02 -7.35
N ALA A 38 -4.28 -1.36 -7.11
CA ALA A 38 -2.99 -2.03 -6.96
C ALA A 38 -2.97 -3.00 -5.76
N ILE A 39 -3.71 -2.72 -4.69
CA ILE A 39 -3.82 -3.60 -3.51
C ILE A 39 -4.44 -4.96 -3.87
N GLY A 40 -5.36 -5.00 -4.83
CA GLY A 40 -6.05 -6.24 -5.23
C GLY A 40 -5.23 -7.16 -6.15
N ASP A 41 -4.24 -6.61 -6.86
CA ASP A 41 -3.49 -7.32 -7.91
C ASP A 41 -2.11 -7.82 -7.44
N VAL A 42 -1.78 -7.66 -6.16
CA VAL A 42 -0.46 -8.04 -5.60
C VAL A 42 -0.55 -9.27 -4.69
N ASP A 43 0.51 -10.09 -4.72
CA ASP A 43 0.64 -11.29 -3.89
C ASP A 43 1.01 -10.98 -2.43
N LEU A 44 1.80 -9.91 -2.22
CA LEU A 44 2.31 -9.47 -0.92
C LEU A 44 2.22 -7.94 -0.80
N ILE A 45 1.72 -7.47 0.33
CA ILE A 45 1.72 -6.05 0.72
C ILE A 45 2.73 -5.84 1.84
N ILE A 46 3.60 -4.84 1.66
CA ILE A 46 4.47 -4.33 2.72
C ILE A 46 3.84 -3.04 3.23
N PHE A 47 3.21 -3.10 4.41
CA PHE A 47 2.57 -1.94 5.02
C PHE A 47 3.55 -1.28 6.00
N VAL A 48 4.05 -0.11 5.64
CA VAL A 48 5.05 0.63 6.42
C VAL A 48 4.36 1.72 7.23
N VAL A 49 4.59 1.76 8.53
CA VAL A 49 3.98 2.72 9.47
C VAL A 49 5.05 3.43 10.31
N ASP A 50 4.79 4.69 10.69
CA ASP A 50 5.61 5.39 11.68
C ASP A 50 5.37 4.74 13.05
N GLY A 51 6.45 4.34 13.72
CA GLY A 51 6.36 3.66 15.01
C GLY A 51 5.86 4.48 16.19
N THR A 52 5.73 5.78 16.01
CA THR A 52 5.34 6.71 17.09
C THR A 52 3.99 7.38 16.85
N HIS A 53 3.46 7.29 15.63
CA HIS A 53 2.26 8.00 15.22
C HIS A 53 1.36 7.09 14.40
N TRP A 54 0.15 6.83 14.91
CA TRP A 54 -0.93 6.19 14.18
C TRP A 54 -2.03 7.21 13.93
N ASN A 55 -2.42 7.40 12.68
CA ASN A 55 -3.42 8.37 12.27
C ASN A 55 -4.60 7.69 11.53
N ALA A 56 -5.58 8.51 11.12
CA ALA A 56 -6.77 8.00 10.46
C ALA A 56 -6.48 7.41 9.06
N ASP A 57 -5.46 7.91 8.36
CA ASP A 57 -5.05 7.38 7.06
C ASP A 57 -4.48 5.96 7.23
N ASP A 58 -3.67 5.70 8.27
CA ASP A 58 -3.15 4.36 8.58
C ASP A 58 -4.30 3.36 8.82
N GLU A 59 -5.31 3.77 9.58
CA GLU A 59 -6.51 2.99 9.85
C GLU A 59 -7.31 2.70 8.57
N MET A 60 -7.40 3.67 7.65
CA MET A 60 -8.06 3.49 6.36
C MET A 60 -7.31 2.46 5.50
N VAL A 61 -5.98 2.55 5.43
CA VAL A 61 -5.16 1.60 4.65
C VAL A 61 -5.31 0.19 5.21
N LEU A 62 -5.22 0.03 6.54
CA LEU A 62 -5.40 -1.27 7.20
C LEU A 62 -6.76 -1.90 6.87
N LYS A 63 -7.84 -1.11 6.85
CA LYS A 63 -9.18 -1.57 6.45
C LYS A 63 -9.23 -2.04 5.00
N GLN A 64 -8.55 -1.36 4.07
CA GLN A 64 -8.50 -1.81 2.67
C GLN A 64 -7.73 -3.12 2.53
N ILE A 65 -6.58 -3.25 3.21
CA ILE A 65 -5.76 -4.47 3.15
C ILE A 65 -6.52 -5.66 3.75
N THR A 66 -7.16 -5.50 4.91
CA THR A 66 -7.92 -6.58 5.56
C THR A 66 -9.13 -7.06 4.78
N GLN A 67 -9.68 -6.22 3.90
CA GLN A 67 -10.76 -6.62 2.99
C GLN A 67 -10.26 -7.45 1.78
N CYS A 68 -8.98 -7.35 1.44
CA CYS A 68 -8.36 -8.18 0.40
C CYS A 68 -8.06 -9.59 0.93
N LYS A 69 -8.96 -10.54 0.62
CA LYS A 69 -8.91 -11.92 1.13
C LYS A 69 -7.73 -12.76 0.62
N SER A 70 -7.12 -12.39 -0.51
CA SER A 70 -6.12 -13.23 -1.18
C SER A 70 -4.67 -12.84 -0.88
N THR A 71 -4.44 -11.65 -0.32
CA THR A 71 -3.12 -11.04 -0.27
C THR A 71 -2.54 -11.11 1.13
N ARG A 72 -1.28 -11.57 1.25
CA ARG A 72 -0.57 -11.56 2.53
C ARG A 72 -0.08 -10.14 2.83
N CYS A 73 -0.15 -9.72 4.09
CA CYS A 73 0.35 -8.42 4.52
C CYS A 73 1.44 -8.58 5.59
N ALA A 74 2.55 -7.88 5.42
CA ALA A 74 3.59 -7.72 6.43
C ALA A 74 3.62 -6.26 6.88
N CYS A 75 3.39 -6.01 8.17
CA CYS A 75 3.48 -4.68 8.77
C CYS A 75 4.91 -4.42 9.24
N TYR A 76 5.51 -3.31 8.82
CA TYR A 76 6.84 -2.88 9.23
C TYR A 76 6.77 -1.53 9.92
N GLN A 77 7.32 -1.49 11.13
CA GLN A 77 7.43 -0.27 11.92
C GLN A 77 8.76 0.42 11.64
N GLN A 78 8.71 1.64 11.12
CA GLN A 78 9.92 2.43 10.93
C GLN A 78 10.38 2.99 12.29
N SER A 79 11.55 2.52 12.74
CA SER A 79 12.30 3.16 13.82
C SER A 79 13.01 4.37 13.21
N ARG A 80 12.67 5.57 13.67
CA ARG A 80 13.48 6.76 13.36
C ARG A 80 14.84 6.67 14.03
#